data_AF-A0A923QKX7-F1
#
_entry.id   AF-A0A923QKX7-F1
#
_cell.length_a   1.000
_cell.length_b   1.000
_cell.length_c   1.000
_cell.angle_alpha   90.00
_cell.angle_beta   90.00
_cell.angle_gamma   90.00
#
_symmetry.space_group_name_H-M   'P 1'
#
loop_
_entity.id
_entity.type
_entity.pdbx_description
1 polymer ?
#
loop_
_entity_poly.entity_id
_entity_poly.type
_entity_poly.pdbx_seq_one_letter_code
_entity_poly.pdbx_strand_id
1 'polypeptide(L)' 'MHNPDADPATATQHVLFEVRGPVATITLNRPERRHALSMAANERLHGLWQTIDADASIRAVVLTSTDC' A
#
# COMPACT_ATOMS: atom_id res chain seq x y z
N MET A 1 20.40 -15.42 -7.55
CA MET A 1 19.95 -14.13 -6.99
C MET A 1 18.67 -14.41 -6.21
N HIS A 2 18.77 -14.75 -4.93
CA HIS A 2 17.61 -14.87 -4.05
C HIS A 2 17.30 -13.46 -3.56
N ASN A 3 16.12 -12.95 -3.86
CA ASN A 3 15.66 -11.63 -3.41
C ASN A 3 15.03 -11.80 -2.01
N PRO A 4 15.71 -11.46 -0.92
CA PRO A 4 15.17 -11.63 0.43
C PRO A 4 13.97 -10.70 0.73
N ASP A 5 13.70 -9.72 -0.15
CA ASP A 5 12.55 -8.81 -0.07
C ASP A 5 11.24 -9.35 -0.69
N ALA A 6 11.24 -10.58 -1.22
CA ALA A 6 10.03 -11.19 -1.78
C ALA A 6 9.10 -11.81 -0.72
N ASP A 7 9.37 -11.56 0.56
CA ASP A 7 8.52 -12.04 1.65
C ASP A 7 7.21 -11.22 1.73
N PRO A 8 6.03 -11.84 1.58
CA PRO A 8 4.75 -11.13 1.64
C PRO A 8 4.50 -10.48 3.01
N ALA A 9 5.19 -10.92 4.06
CA ALA A 9 5.13 -10.30 5.38
C ALA A 9 5.82 -8.93 5.41
N THR A 10 6.95 -8.76 4.73
CA THR A 10 7.72 -7.49 4.71
C THR A 10 7.06 -6.46 3.77
N ALA A 11 6.49 -6.91 2.65
CA ALA A 11 5.69 -6.04 1.77
C ALA A 11 4.50 -5.40 2.50
N THR A 12 3.98 -6.06 3.54
CA THR A 12 2.89 -5.57 4.38
C THR A 12 3.32 -4.48 5.37
N GLN A 13 4.57 -4.48 5.81
CA GLN A 13 5.09 -3.42 6.70
C GLN A 13 5.34 -2.09 5.97
N HIS A 14 5.42 -2.10 4.65
CA HIS A 14 5.72 -0.91 3.86
C HIS A 14 4.49 -0.16 3.34
N VAL A 15 3.31 -0.78 3.33
CA VAL A 15 2.06 -0.17 2.86
C VAL A 15 0.96 -0.35 3.90
N LEU A 16 0.70 0.73 4.63
CA LEU A 16 -0.39 0.82 5.59
C LEU A 16 -1.67 1.22 4.84
N PHE A 17 -2.76 0.54 5.18
CA PHE A 17 -4.10 0.83 4.67
C PHE A 17 -5.05 0.97 5.86
N GLU A 18 -5.73 2.11 5.94
CA GLU A 18 -6.67 2.40 7.01
C GLU A 18 -7.92 3.04 6.44
N VAL A 19 -9.10 2.56 6.84
CA VAL A 19 -10.38 3.13 6.41
C VAL A 19 -11.02 3.84 7.59
N ARG A 20 -11.26 5.14 7.46
CA ARG A 20 -11.96 5.97 8.46
C ARG A 20 -13.25 6.51 7.85
N GLY A 21 -14.36 5.82 8.15
CA GLY A 21 -15.66 6.16 7.58
C GLY A 21 -15.62 6.06 6.05
N PRO A 22 -16.01 7.11 5.30
CA PRO A 22 -16.01 7.08 3.84
C PRO A 22 -14.64 7.41 3.21
N VAL A 23 -13.56 7.47 3.99
CA VAL A 23 -12.22 7.83 3.48
C VAL A 23 -11.23 6.70 3.74
N ALA A 24 -10.64 6.18 2.67
CA ALA A 24 -9.53 5.25 2.73
C ALA A 24 -8.20 6.02 2.71
N THR A 25 -7.28 5.67 3.59
CA THR A 25 -5.94 6.26 3.67
C THR A 25 -4.91 5.17 3.42
N ILE A 26 -4.06 5.40 2.42
CA ILE A 26 -2.95 4.53 2.04
C ILE A 26 -1.67 5.28 2.36
N THR A 27 -0.86 4.74 3.27
CA THR A 27 0.43 5.31 3.65
C THR A 27 1.56 4.40 3.18
N LEU A 28 2.42 4.93 2.33
CA LEU A 28 3.62 4.26 1.84
C LEU A 28 4.81 4.63 2.73
N ASN A 29 5.32 3.68 3.51
CA ASN A 29 6.60 3.79 4.21
C ASN A 29 7.72 3.38 3.25
N ARG A 30 8.59 4.33 2.87
CA ARG A 30 9.75 4.08 2.01
C ARG A 30 11.05 4.15 2.83
N PRO A 31 11.45 3.07 3.53
CA PRO A 31 12.76 3.05 4.17
C PRO A 31 13.83 2.84 3.11
N GLU A 32 14.31 3.93 2.51
CA GLU A 32 15.65 4.18 1.94
C GLU A 32 16.26 3.19 0.90
N ARG A 33 15.65 2.04 0.59
CA ARG A 33 16.21 1.02 -0.31
C ARG A 33 15.35 0.87 -1.56
N ARG A 34 15.86 1.53 -2.59
CA ARG A 34 15.47 1.58 -4.00
C ARG A 34 14.84 0.28 -4.56
N HIS A 35 13.71 0.48 -5.25
CA HIS A 35 13.16 -0.31 -6.37
C HIS A 35 12.44 -1.64 -6.08
N ALA A 36 12.64 -2.32 -4.95
CA ALA A 36 11.85 -3.52 -4.62
C ALA A 36 10.37 -3.21 -4.30
N LEU A 37 10.10 -1.95 -3.93
CA LEU A 37 8.79 -1.43 -3.55
C LEU A 37 7.89 -1.06 -4.73
N SER A 38 8.33 -1.08 -5.99
CA SER A 38 7.47 -0.65 -7.10
C SER A 38 6.51 -1.74 -7.55
N MET A 39 6.94 -3.00 -7.69
CA MET A 39 6.02 -4.06 -8.13
C MET A 39 5.13 -4.58 -7.00
N ALA A 40 5.69 -4.93 -5.85
CA ALA A 40 4.92 -5.48 -4.74
C ALA A 40 3.92 -4.46 -4.16
N ALA A 41 4.31 -3.18 -4.05
CA ALA A 41 3.36 -2.15 -3.62
C ALA A 41 2.32 -1.85 -4.71
N ASN A 42 2.65 -1.95 -6.00
CA ASN A 42 1.69 -1.75 -7.08
C ASN A 42 0.68 -2.92 -7.18
N GLU A 43 1.10 -4.17 -7.01
CA GLU A 43 0.19 -5.32 -6.89
C GLU A 43 -0.74 -5.17 -5.68
N ARG A 44 -0.19 -4.77 -4.53
CA ARG A 44 -0.99 -4.52 -3.33
C ARG A 44 -1.95 -3.36 -3.52
N LEU A 45 -1.50 -2.26 -4.14
CA LEU A 45 -2.33 -1.11 -4.46
C LEU A 45 -3.45 -1.52 -5.41
N HIS A 46 -3.17 -2.36 -6.41
CA HIS A 46 -4.18 -2.92 -7.30
C HIS A 46 -5.21 -3.78 -6.55
N GLY A 47 -4.78 -4.61 -5.60
CA GLY A 47 -5.70 -5.36 -4.72
C GLY A 47 -6.54 -4.44 -3.84
N LEU A 48 -5.95 -3.37 -3.29
CA LEU A 48 -6.68 -2.38 -2.50
C LEU A 48 -7.70 -1.61 -3.34
N TRP A 49 -7.38 -1.27 -4.60
CA TRP A 49 -8.33 -0.65 -5.51
C TRP A 49 -9.56 -1.51 -5.76
N GLN A 50 -9.41 -2.84 -5.90
CA GLN A 50 -10.56 -3.74 -6.03
C GLN A 50 -11.43 -3.76 -4.77
N THR A 51 -10.82 -3.77 -3.58
CA THR A 51 -11.54 -3.68 -2.31
C THR A 51 -12.29 -2.35 -2.18
N ILE A 52 -11.65 -1.25 -2.59
CA ILE A 52 -12.25 0.09 -2.55
C ILE A 52 -13.40 0.21 -3.55
N ASP A 53 -13.23 -0.33 -4.76
CA ASP A 53 -14.26 -0.33 -5.81
C ASP A 53 -15.48 -1.16 -5.41
N ALA A 54 -15.25 -2.28 -4.72
CA ALA A 54 -16.32 -3.10 -4.16
C ALA A 54 -17.03 -2.45 -2.96
N ASP A 55 -16.38 -1.53 -2.25
CA ASP A 55 -16.93 -0.85 -1.08
C ASP A 55 -17.49 0.53 -1.44
N ALA A 56 -18.79 0.57 -1.75
CA ALA A 56 -19.52 1.80 -2.04
C ALA A 56 -19.55 2.81 -0.87
N SER A 57 -19.12 2.41 0.34
CA SER A 57 -18.99 3.31 1.48
C SER A 57 -17.80 4.25 1.33
N ILE A 58 -16.77 3.84 0.57
CA ILE A 58 -15.56 4.63 0.36
C ILE A 58 -15.84 5.67 -0.74
N ARG A 59 -15.75 6.94 -0.36
CA ARG A 59 -16.01 8.11 -1.22
C ARG A 59 -14.75 8.83 -1.63
N ALA A 60 -13.66 8.65 -0.88
CA ALA A 60 -12.38 9.26 -1.17
C ALA A 60 -11.22 8.34 -0.75
N VAL A 61 -10.11 8.44 -1.49
CA VAL A 61 -8.86 7.73 -1.20
C VAL A 61 -7.74 8.75 -1.06
N VAL A 62 -7.07 8.74 0.09
CA VAL A 62 -5.90 9.58 0.40
C VAL A 62 -4.67 8.70 0.27
N LEU A 63 -3.86 8.97 -0.73
CA LEU A 63 -2.54 8.36 -0.87
C LEU A 63 -1.49 9.32 -0.33
N THR A 64 -0.76 8.89 0.71
CA THR A 64 0.29 9.68 1.34
C THR A 64 1.56 8.86 1.53
N SER A 65 2.68 9.55 1.72
CA SER A 65 3.96 8.96 2.08
C SER A 65 4.46 9.63 3.36
N THR A 66 4.83 8.83 4.35
CA THR A 66 5.51 9.34 5.53
C THR A 66 6.98 9.47 5.18
N ASP A 67 7.36 10.65 4.66
CA ASP A 67 8.74 11.04 4.40
C ASP A 67 9.01 12.39 5.06
N CYS A 68 9.61 12.33 6.25
CA CYS A 68 10.66 13.24 6.72
C CYS A 68 11.39 12.60 7.90
#